data_AF-A0A4Q4S0M2-F1
#
_entry.id   AF-A0A4Q4S0M2-F1
#
_cell.length_a   1.000
_cell.length_b   1.000
_cell.length_c   1.000
_cell.angle_alpha   90.00
_cell.angle_beta   90.00
_cell.angle_gamma   90.00
#
_symmetry.space_group_name_H-M   'P 1'
#
loop_
_entity.id
_entity.type
_entity.pdbx_description
1 polymer ?
#
loop_
_entity_poly.entity_id
_entity_poly.type
_entity_poly.pdbx_seq_one_letter_code
_entity_poly.pdbx_strand_id
1 'polypeptide(L)'
;MVARKQAAPPLSSSSSAEEKETCQIVTPRFNTQKLLLHERARLNKITEINAVQSPLLRLPAEIKTMIYTYVFDEVVQINKYPWFLNYHVSLRPRQFSDYDRYPSSTYCEHNFLSLLHVSRQIHQETALLPYKLATFNFDTLPTEELEDDEDNMFSAIRVFLEKRTRKQVEALAKLEIYILNDHVPNIGELESGTGMYWVTELNCEISPA
;
A
#
# COMPACT_ATOMS: atom_id res chain seq x y z
N MET A 1 -40.25 -70.94 28.17
CA MET A 1 -40.50 -70.41 26.81
C MET A 1 -39.16 -70.10 26.17
N VAL A 2 -38.74 -70.95 25.23
CA VAL A 2 -37.45 -70.89 24.54
C VAL A 2 -37.77 -70.71 23.05
N ALA A 3 -37.34 -69.60 22.46
CA ALA A 3 -37.62 -69.25 21.07
C ALA A 3 -36.39 -69.48 20.17
N ARG A 4 -36.56 -70.48 19.32
CA ARG A 4 -35.93 -70.84 18.03
C ARG A 4 -34.91 -69.87 17.40
N LYS A 5 -33.72 -70.43 17.13
CA LYS A 5 -32.81 -70.09 16.01
C LYS A 5 -33.26 -70.81 14.74
N GLN A 6 -33.39 -70.10 13.62
CA GLN A 6 -33.38 -70.60 12.24
C GLN A 6 -32.77 -69.50 11.35
N ALA A 7 -31.69 -69.77 10.60
CA ALA A 7 -31.61 -69.95 9.13
C ALA A 7 -30.41 -69.05 8.68
N ALA A 8 -29.61 -69.23 7.62
CA ALA A 8 -29.56 -70.04 6.40
C ALA A 8 -28.09 -69.99 5.84
N PRO A 9 -27.72 -70.76 4.79
CA PRO A 9 -26.33 -71.02 4.33
C PRO A 9 -25.73 -69.95 3.37
N PRO A 10 -24.43 -70.06 3.01
CA PRO A 10 -23.71 -69.01 2.26
C PRO A 10 -23.99 -69.07 0.75
N LEU A 11 -24.17 -67.89 0.16
CA LEU A 11 -24.30 -67.69 -1.29
C LEU A 11 -22.92 -67.44 -1.92
N SER A 12 -22.74 -68.14 -3.03
CA SER A 12 -21.61 -68.17 -3.96
C SER A 12 -21.21 -66.81 -4.53
N SER A 13 -19.89 -66.66 -4.64
CA SER A 13 -19.15 -65.63 -5.36
C SER A 13 -19.53 -65.52 -6.85
N SER A 14 -19.90 -64.33 -7.29
CA SER A 14 -19.80 -63.91 -8.70
C SER A 14 -19.79 -62.39 -8.81
N SER A 15 -19.06 -61.88 -9.81
CA SER A 15 -19.07 -60.50 -10.33
C SER A 15 -18.35 -59.47 -9.45
N SER A 16 -17.41 -58.64 -9.91
CA SER A 16 -17.31 -57.95 -11.21
C SER A 16 -15.88 -57.42 -11.40
N ALA A 17 -15.42 -57.38 -12.65
CA ALA A 17 -14.13 -56.82 -13.05
C ALA A 17 -14.10 -55.30 -12.86
N GLU A 18 -13.11 -54.80 -12.11
CA GLU A 18 -12.78 -53.38 -12.04
C GLU A 18 -11.97 -52.98 -13.29
N GLU A 19 -12.64 -52.46 -14.33
CA GLU A 19 -11.98 -51.63 -15.34
C GLU A 19 -11.84 -50.21 -14.77
N LYS A 20 -10.64 -49.89 -14.26
CA LYS A 20 -10.25 -48.52 -13.94
C LYS A 20 -9.91 -47.77 -15.23
N GLU A 21 -10.90 -47.18 -15.87
CA GLU A 21 -10.68 -46.12 -16.85
C GLU A 21 -10.00 -44.94 -16.15
N THR A 22 -8.69 -44.88 -16.36
CA THR A 22 -7.88 -43.76 -15.90
C THR A 22 -8.13 -42.60 -16.87
N CYS A 23 -9.08 -41.73 -16.55
CA CYS A 23 -9.25 -40.44 -17.21
C CYS A 23 -7.94 -39.64 -17.10
N GLN A 24 -7.12 -39.67 -18.15
CA GLN A 24 -6.00 -38.76 -18.29
C GLN A 24 -6.56 -37.36 -18.49
N ILE A 25 -6.60 -36.58 -17.42
CA ILE A 25 -6.81 -35.13 -17.50
C ILE A 25 -5.60 -34.57 -18.25
N VAL A 26 -5.72 -34.44 -19.57
CA VAL A 26 -4.79 -33.67 -20.38
C VAL A 26 -5.00 -32.21 -20.02
N THR A 27 -4.25 -31.72 -19.04
CA THR A 27 -4.13 -30.28 -18.82
C THR A 27 -3.48 -29.69 -20.08
N PRO A 28 -4.14 -28.77 -20.81
CA PRO A 28 -3.51 -28.11 -21.93
C PRO A 28 -2.26 -27.39 -21.42
N ARG A 29 -1.09 -27.73 -21.97
CA ARG A 29 0.13 -26.93 -21.83
C ARG A 29 -0.13 -25.59 -22.54
N PHE A 30 -0.74 -24.65 -21.82
CA PHE A 30 -0.91 -23.29 -22.31
C PHE A 30 0.49 -22.71 -22.56
N ASN A 31 0.74 -22.32 -23.80
CA ASN A 31 2.02 -21.77 -24.23
C ASN A 31 2.17 -20.35 -23.67
N THR A 32 2.59 -20.28 -22.41
CA THR A 32 2.66 -19.08 -21.55
C THR A 32 3.49 -17.97 -22.20
N GLN A 33 4.52 -18.34 -22.97
CA GLN A 33 5.37 -17.39 -23.68
C GLN A 33 4.63 -16.65 -24.79
N LYS A 34 3.75 -17.33 -25.54
CA LYS A 34 2.94 -16.71 -26.60
C LYS A 34 1.92 -15.73 -26.02
N LEU A 35 1.33 -16.07 -24.86
CA LEU A 35 0.44 -15.18 -24.11
C LEU A 35 1.18 -13.92 -23.64
N LEU A 36 2.36 -14.08 -23.06
CA LEU A 36 3.20 -12.96 -22.58
C LEU A 36 3.64 -12.02 -23.71
N LEU A 37 4.00 -12.56 -24.87
CA LEU A 37 4.38 -11.77 -26.05
C LEU A 37 3.19 -10.96 -26.59
N HIS A 38 2.01 -11.59 -26.68
CA HIS A 38 0.80 -10.91 -27.10
C HIS A 38 0.40 -9.78 -26.14
N GLU A 39 0.53 -10.03 -24.82
CA GLU A 39 0.25 -9.01 -23.82
C GLU A 39 1.24 -7.84 -23.90
N ARG A 40 2.53 -8.11 -24.09
CA ARG A 40 3.52 -7.04 -24.34
C ARG A 40 3.19 -6.21 -25.57
N ALA A 41 2.84 -6.85 -26.69
CA ALA A 41 2.48 -6.15 -27.91
C ALA A 41 1.24 -5.25 -27.70
N ARG A 42 0.23 -5.76 -26.98
CA ARG A 42 -0.96 -4.98 -26.60
C ARG A 42 -0.59 -3.78 -25.73
N LEU A 43 0.24 -3.99 -24.71
CA LEU A 43 0.68 -2.93 -23.79
C LEU A 43 1.49 -1.85 -24.52
N ASN A 44 2.37 -2.22 -25.43
CA ASN A 44 3.13 -1.27 -26.24
C ASN A 44 2.21 -0.39 -27.08
N LYS A 45 1.21 -0.99 -27.74
CA LYS A 45 0.22 -0.25 -28.52
C LYS A 45 -0.57 0.74 -27.66
N ILE A 46 -0.95 0.34 -26.44
CA ILE A 46 -1.61 1.25 -25.49
C ILE A 46 -0.69 2.41 -25.10
N THR A 47 0.58 2.12 -24.82
CA THR A 47 1.58 3.15 -24.48
C THR A 47 1.75 4.17 -25.62
N GLU A 48 1.87 3.70 -26.86
CA GLU A 48 1.98 4.57 -28.05
C GLU A 48 0.75 5.47 -28.22
N ILE A 49 -0.45 4.90 -28.08
CA ILE A 49 -1.71 5.66 -28.16
C ILE A 49 -1.76 6.70 -27.03
N ASN A 50 -1.45 6.30 -25.80
CA ASN A 50 -1.47 7.20 -24.65
C ASN A 50 -0.47 8.34 -24.79
N ALA A 51 0.72 8.09 -25.32
CA ALA A 51 1.72 9.13 -25.56
C ALA A 51 1.21 10.23 -26.51
N VAL A 52 0.37 9.89 -27.48
CA VAL A 52 -0.21 10.85 -28.43
C VAL A 52 -1.51 11.47 -27.90
N GLN A 53 -2.37 10.70 -27.23
CA GLN A 53 -3.71 11.12 -26.89
C GLN A 53 -3.83 11.74 -25.49
N SER A 54 -2.98 11.34 -24.54
CA SER A 54 -3.05 11.85 -23.17
C SER A 54 -2.51 13.28 -23.11
N PRO A 55 -3.33 14.28 -22.72
CA PRO A 55 -2.86 15.64 -22.53
C PRO A 55 -1.72 15.72 -21.52
N LEU A 56 -1.79 14.93 -20.44
CA LEU A 56 -0.82 14.91 -19.35
C LEU A 56 0.53 14.34 -19.77
N LEU A 57 0.55 13.32 -20.65
CA LEU A 57 1.81 12.73 -21.14
C LEU A 57 2.53 13.62 -22.16
N ARG A 58 1.78 14.45 -22.89
CA ARG A 58 2.35 15.40 -23.85
C ARG A 58 2.94 16.65 -23.20
N LEU A 59 2.70 16.86 -21.91
CA LEU A 59 3.28 17.98 -21.20
C LEU A 59 4.80 17.82 -21.10
N PRO A 60 5.57 18.90 -21.32
CA PRO A 60 6.99 18.93 -20.99
C PRO A 60 7.23 18.53 -19.53
N ALA A 61 8.42 17.99 -19.25
CA ALA A 61 8.79 17.53 -17.91
C ALA A 61 8.64 18.66 -16.88
N GLU A 62 8.99 19.88 -17.26
CA GLU A 62 8.92 21.08 -16.44
C GLU A 62 7.49 21.37 -15.98
N ILE A 63 6.52 21.27 -16.88
CA ILE A 63 5.11 21.53 -16.56
C ILE A 63 4.55 20.43 -15.67
N LYS A 64 4.94 19.17 -15.89
CA LYS A 64 4.57 18.06 -14.99
C LYS A 64 5.14 18.31 -13.59
N THR A 65 6.42 18.66 -13.48
CA THR A 65 7.02 19.02 -12.19
C THR A 65 6.28 20.16 -11.52
N MET A 66 5.91 21.23 -12.25
CA MET A 66 5.11 22.33 -11.70
C MET A 66 3.75 21.84 -11.17
N ILE A 67 3.03 21.01 -11.93
CA ILE A 67 1.76 20.41 -11.46
C ILE A 67 1.99 19.64 -10.16
N TYR A 68 3.02 18.80 -10.12
CA TYR A 68 3.33 18.03 -8.90
C TYR A 68 3.79 18.90 -7.75
N THR A 69 4.48 20.02 -8.00
CA THR A 69 4.76 21.02 -6.97
C THR A 69 3.45 21.57 -6.42
N TYR A 70 2.52 22.01 -7.26
CA TYR A 70 1.22 22.50 -6.77
C TYR A 70 0.40 21.44 -6.02
N VAL A 71 0.47 20.17 -6.41
CA VAL A 71 -0.23 19.08 -5.73
C VAL A 71 0.44 18.68 -4.42
N PHE A 72 1.77 18.79 -4.34
CA PHE A 72 2.58 18.25 -3.24
C PHE A 72 3.26 19.31 -2.36
N ASP A 73 3.03 20.61 -2.59
CA ASP A 73 3.46 21.70 -1.70
C ASP A 73 2.67 21.75 -0.36
N GLU A 74 1.78 20.77 -0.16
CA GLU A 74 1.02 20.59 1.07
C GLU A 74 1.69 19.60 2.04
N VAL A 75 1.23 19.63 3.29
CA VAL A 75 1.66 18.69 4.33
C VAL A 75 0.78 17.44 4.25
N VAL A 76 1.41 16.29 4.09
CA VAL A 76 0.76 14.98 4.11
C VAL A 76 0.75 14.50 5.55
N GLN A 77 -0.38 14.61 6.22
CA GLN A 77 -0.54 14.11 7.56
C GLN A 77 -0.89 12.62 7.54
N ILE A 78 -0.14 11.82 8.29
CA ILE A 78 -0.33 10.37 8.41
C ILE A 78 -0.64 10.06 9.86
N ASN A 79 -1.90 9.72 10.11
CA ASN A 79 -2.39 9.41 11.44
C ASN A 79 -2.64 7.91 11.58
N LYS A 80 -2.15 7.34 12.68
CA LYS A 80 -2.51 6.00 13.11
C LYS A 80 -3.50 6.13 14.25
N TYR A 81 -4.75 5.78 13.98
CA TYR A 81 -5.78 5.77 15.01
C TYR A 81 -5.89 4.37 15.62
N PRO A 82 -6.00 4.26 16.96
CA PRO A 82 -6.06 2.96 17.65
C PRO A 82 -7.22 2.08 17.17
N TRP A 83 -8.34 2.69 16.81
CA TRP A 83 -9.56 2.01 16.37
C TRP A 83 -9.62 1.69 14.87
N PHE A 84 -8.62 2.12 14.08
CA PHE A 84 -8.52 1.74 12.67
C PHE A 84 -7.34 0.76 12.48
N LEU A 85 -7.61 -0.38 11.86
CA LEU A 85 -6.56 -1.36 11.50
C LEU A 85 -5.57 -0.83 10.44
N ASN A 86 -5.85 0.33 9.83
CA ASN A 86 -5.08 0.95 8.77
C ASN A 86 -4.73 2.40 9.10
N TYR A 87 -3.65 2.89 8.49
CA TYR A 87 -3.26 4.30 8.53
C TYR A 87 -4.27 5.17 7.80
N HIS A 88 -4.65 6.29 8.40
CA HIS A 88 -5.39 7.34 7.71
C HIS A 88 -4.40 8.37 7.18
N VAL A 89 -4.30 8.48 5.86
CA VAL A 89 -3.49 9.52 5.19
C VAL A 89 -4.44 10.67 4.86
N SER A 90 -4.16 11.87 5.34
CA SER A 90 -4.91 13.09 5.03
C SER A 90 -4.00 14.20 4.49
N LEU A 91 -4.53 15.01 3.58
CA LEU A 91 -3.86 16.20 3.11
C LEU A 91 -4.28 17.38 3.96
N ARG A 92 -3.28 18.07 4.52
CA ARG A 92 -3.49 19.35 5.18
C ARG A 92 -2.82 20.43 4.34
N PRO A 93 -3.60 21.41 3.84
CA PRO A 93 -3.01 22.63 3.33
C PRO A 93 -2.20 23.26 4.47
N ARG A 94 -0.99 23.70 4.16
CA ARG A 94 -0.03 24.26 5.14
C ARG A 94 -0.55 25.49 5.90
N GLN A 95 -1.67 26.07 5.45
CA GLN A 95 -2.28 27.28 6.01
C GLN A 95 -3.51 27.01 6.91
N PHE A 96 -3.91 25.76 7.14
CA PHE A 96 -5.07 25.46 7.97
C PHE A 96 -4.74 25.58 9.47
N SER A 97 -5.60 26.28 10.20
CA SER A 97 -5.59 26.40 11.65
C SER A 97 -5.96 25.06 12.31
N ASP A 98 -5.34 24.72 13.44
CA ASP A 98 -5.66 23.51 14.23
C ASP A 98 -7.14 23.39 14.64
N TYR A 99 -7.90 24.48 14.53
CA TYR A 99 -9.32 24.52 14.87
C TYR A 99 -10.27 24.26 13.70
N ASP A 100 -9.77 24.21 12.47
CA ASP A 100 -10.61 23.95 11.30
C ASP A 100 -10.83 22.44 11.16
N ARG A 101 -11.96 22.02 11.74
CA ARG A 101 -12.62 20.71 11.65
C ARG A 101 -12.10 19.84 10.49
N TYR A 102 -11.57 18.68 10.89
CA TYR A 102 -11.30 17.49 10.06
C TYR A 102 -12.17 17.45 8.79
N PRO A 103 -11.58 17.63 7.59
CA PRO A 103 -12.32 17.30 6.37
C PRO A 103 -12.74 15.83 6.47
N SER A 104 -14.03 15.58 6.24
CA SER A 104 -14.63 14.25 6.42
C SER A 104 -13.76 13.17 5.78
N SER A 105 -13.55 12.07 6.52
CA SER A 105 -12.69 10.90 6.24
C SER A 105 -12.85 10.23 4.87
N THR A 106 -13.75 10.70 4.02
CA THR A 106 -14.03 10.15 2.69
C THR A 106 -13.13 10.67 1.56
N TYR A 107 -12.32 11.71 1.79
CA TYR A 107 -11.52 12.34 0.72
C TYR A 107 -10.04 11.93 0.65
N CYS A 108 -9.52 11.24 1.67
CA CYS A 108 -8.12 11.43 2.05
C CYS A 108 -7.17 10.27 1.67
N GLU A 109 -7.59 9.01 1.68
CA GLU A 109 -6.64 7.89 1.55
C GLU A 109 -6.23 7.56 0.10
N HIS A 110 -7.10 7.78 -0.89
CA HIS A 110 -6.86 7.29 -2.25
C HIS A 110 -6.40 8.34 -3.25
N ASN A 111 -6.52 9.64 -2.96
CA ASN A 111 -6.34 10.67 -3.96
C ASN A 111 -4.93 11.26 -4.05
N PHE A 112 -4.17 11.30 -2.95
CA PHE A 112 -2.85 11.95 -2.97
C PHE A 112 -1.87 11.28 -3.95
N LEU A 113 -1.86 9.94 -3.96
CA LEU A 113 -1.01 9.16 -4.85
C LEU A 113 -1.77 8.68 -6.10
N SER A 114 -3.08 8.95 -6.25
CA SER A 114 -3.85 8.46 -7.42
C SER A 114 -3.28 8.94 -8.74
N LEU A 115 -2.72 10.16 -8.77
CA LEU A 115 -2.03 10.72 -9.94
C LEU A 115 -0.80 9.89 -10.36
N LEU A 116 -0.19 9.14 -9.45
CA LEU A 116 0.88 8.20 -9.80
C LEU A 116 0.34 6.91 -10.40
N HIS A 117 -0.95 6.60 -10.23
CA HIS A 117 -1.57 5.35 -10.66
C HIS A 117 -2.33 5.48 -12.00
N VAL A 118 -2.50 6.69 -12.54
CA VAL A 118 -3.27 6.90 -13.80
C VAL A 118 -2.59 6.32 -15.03
N SER A 119 -1.24 6.26 -15.06
CA SER A 119 -0.48 5.73 -16.18
C SER A 119 0.87 5.20 -15.71
N ARG A 120 1.23 4.00 -16.20
CA ARG A 120 2.57 3.41 -15.96
C ARG A 120 3.70 4.33 -16.40
N GLN A 121 3.52 5.08 -17.49
CA GLN A 121 4.53 5.98 -17.99
C GLN A 121 4.71 7.19 -17.07
N ILE A 122 3.61 7.83 -16.66
CA ILE A 122 3.65 8.93 -15.68
C ILE A 122 4.25 8.45 -14.37
N HIS A 123 3.85 7.26 -13.91
CA HIS A 123 4.38 6.65 -12.69
C HIS A 123 5.91 6.56 -12.73
N GLN A 124 6.48 6.02 -13.81
CA GLN A 124 7.94 5.87 -13.92
C GLN A 124 8.70 7.20 -13.83
N GLU A 125 8.12 8.28 -14.37
CA GLU A 125 8.74 9.60 -14.36
C GLU A 125 8.57 10.32 -13.01
N THR A 126 7.48 10.04 -12.29
CA THR A 126 7.00 10.91 -11.20
C THR A 126 6.90 10.20 -9.85
N ALA A 127 7.14 8.89 -9.78
CA ALA A 127 6.98 8.09 -8.56
C ALA A 127 7.82 8.59 -7.37
N LEU A 128 8.92 9.32 -7.62
CA LEU A 128 9.76 9.91 -6.57
C LEU A 128 9.37 11.35 -6.23
N LEU A 129 8.61 12.05 -7.07
CA LEU A 129 8.23 13.45 -6.83
C LEU A 129 7.45 13.67 -5.54
N PRO A 130 6.46 12.84 -5.14
CA PRO A 130 5.78 13.05 -3.86
C PRO A 130 6.74 13.00 -2.68
N TYR A 131 7.72 12.09 -2.72
CA TYR A 131 8.72 11.96 -1.67
C TYR A 131 9.68 13.16 -1.62
N LYS A 132 9.99 13.74 -2.78
CA LYS A 132 10.88 14.92 -2.88
C LYS A 132 10.21 16.22 -2.51
N LEU A 133 8.91 16.34 -2.79
CA LEU A 133 8.19 17.61 -2.72
C LEU A 133 7.32 17.73 -1.47
N ALA A 134 6.72 16.62 -1.02
CA ALA A 134 5.82 16.65 0.11
C ALA A 134 6.55 16.61 1.45
N THR A 135 5.93 17.26 2.44
CA THR A 135 6.30 17.08 3.84
C THR A 135 5.38 16.06 4.47
N PHE A 136 5.93 14.93 4.91
CA PHE A 136 5.14 13.89 5.59
C PHE A 136 5.16 14.14 7.09
N ASN A 137 4.00 14.40 7.67
CA ASN A 137 3.86 14.71 9.09
C ASN A 137 3.13 13.57 9.80
N PHE A 138 3.64 13.13 10.94
CA PHE A 138 3.04 12.10 11.78
C PHE A 138 2.64 12.69 13.13
N ASP A 139 1.38 12.54 13.48
CA ASP A 139 0.89 12.87 14.83
C ASP A 139 1.21 11.70 15.76
N THR A 140 1.88 11.97 16.88
CA THR A 140 1.95 11.02 17.99
C THR A 140 0.73 11.24 18.86
N LEU A 141 -0.11 10.21 19.05
CA LEU A 141 -1.13 10.27 20.08
C LEU A 141 -0.47 10.19 21.46
N PRO A 142 -1.02 10.89 22.48
CA PRO A 142 -0.57 10.79 23.86
C PRO A 142 -0.50 9.34 24.34
N THR A 143 0.52 9.02 25.13
CA THR A 143 0.77 7.67 25.66
C THR A 143 -0.40 7.16 26.52
N GLU A 144 -1.20 8.06 27.08
CA GLU A 144 -2.34 7.72 27.94
C GLU A 144 -3.52 7.00 27.23
N GLU A 145 -3.64 7.10 25.90
CA GLU A 145 -4.71 6.42 25.14
C GLU A 145 -4.35 4.98 24.70
N LEU A 146 -3.12 4.54 24.99
CA LEU A 146 -2.54 3.32 24.46
C LEU A 146 -1.94 2.50 25.60
N GLU A 147 -2.78 1.70 26.26
CA GLU A 147 -2.33 0.66 27.19
C GLU A 147 -1.33 -0.26 26.46
N ASP A 148 -0.08 -0.30 26.94
CA ASP A 148 0.95 -1.33 26.74
C ASP A 148 1.90 -1.32 25.51
N ASP A 149 1.93 -0.32 24.62
CA ASP A 149 2.92 -0.30 23.51
C ASP A 149 3.75 1.00 23.45
N GLU A 150 4.88 1.07 24.16
CA GLU A 150 5.93 2.09 23.92
C GLU A 150 6.40 2.08 22.44
N ASP A 151 6.27 0.94 21.77
CA ASP A 151 6.55 0.77 20.34
C ASP A 151 5.58 1.55 19.42
N ASN A 152 4.45 2.05 19.94
CA ASN A 152 3.40 2.61 19.09
C ASN A 152 3.77 3.98 18.50
N MET A 153 4.48 4.83 19.25
CA MET A 153 4.75 6.23 18.87
C MET A 153 5.48 6.34 17.52
N PHE A 154 6.47 5.48 17.29
CA PHE A 154 7.23 5.44 16.04
C PHE A 154 6.81 4.29 15.12
N SER A 155 5.89 3.40 15.54
CA SER A 155 5.42 2.28 14.71
C SER A 155 4.87 2.74 13.36
N ALA A 156 4.18 3.87 13.32
CA ALA A 156 3.59 4.41 12.10
C ALA A 156 4.67 4.78 11.07
N ILE A 157 5.76 5.38 11.54
CA ILE A 157 6.87 5.82 10.72
C ILE A 157 7.69 4.62 10.28
N ARG A 158 7.97 3.68 11.19
CA ARG A 158 8.66 2.43 10.87
C ARG A 158 7.92 1.68 9.76
N VAL A 159 6.63 1.40 9.94
CA VAL A 159 5.81 0.70 8.93
C VAL A 159 5.68 1.54 7.65
N PHE A 160 5.64 2.87 7.76
CA PHE A 160 5.67 3.72 6.58
C PHE A 160 6.95 3.48 5.79
N LEU A 161 8.13 3.60 6.42
CA LEU A 161 9.44 3.46 5.78
C LEU A 161 9.68 2.06 5.22
N GLU A 162 9.35 1.00 5.98
CA GLU A 162 9.52 -0.40 5.58
C GLU A 162 8.70 -0.77 4.33
N LYS A 163 7.53 -0.15 4.14
CA LYS A 163 6.68 -0.36 2.96
C LYS A 163 7.18 0.36 1.71
N ARG A 164 8.23 1.19 1.81
CA ARG A 164 8.78 1.94 0.67
C ARG A 164 10.05 1.29 0.15
N THR A 165 10.29 1.48 -1.14
CA THR A 165 11.55 1.11 -1.76
C THR A 165 12.67 2.01 -1.27
N ARG A 166 13.92 1.52 -1.29
CA ARG A 166 15.10 2.33 -0.98
C ARG A 166 15.14 3.68 -1.72
N LYS A 167 14.84 3.70 -3.02
CA LYS A 167 14.81 4.94 -3.81
C LYS A 167 13.76 5.93 -3.32
N GLN A 168 12.61 5.46 -2.83
CA GLN A 168 11.57 6.33 -2.26
C GLN A 168 12.00 6.90 -0.91
N VAL A 169 12.65 6.09 -0.06
CA VAL A 169 13.17 6.56 1.23
C VAL A 169 14.32 7.56 1.04
N GLU A 170 15.24 7.30 0.12
CA GLU A 170 16.30 8.24 -0.25
C GLU A 170 15.75 9.55 -0.86
N ALA A 171 14.63 9.46 -1.58
CA ALA A 171 13.94 10.61 -2.14
C ALA A 171 13.09 11.38 -1.11
N LEU A 172 12.83 10.81 0.06
CA LEU A 172 12.00 11.41 1.10
C LEU A 172 12.72 12.61 1.74
N ALA A 173 12.38 13.80 1.26
CA ALA A 173 13.07 15.03 1.59
C ALA A 173 12.76 15.50 3.01
N LYS A 174 11.50 15.36 3.45
CA LYS A 174 11.07 15.86 4.75
C LYS A 174 10.00 14.96 5.38
N LEU A 175 10.32 14.46 6.56
CA LEU A 175 9.42 13.78 7.46
C LEU A 175 9.49 14.47 8.83
N GLU A 176 8.33 14.83 9.33
CA GLU A 176 8.11 15.55 10.58
C GLU A 176 7.28 14.71 11.55
N ILE A 177 7.57 14.84 12.83
CA ILE A 177 6.82 14.21 13.91
C ILE A 177 6.47 15.29 14.91
N TYR A 178 5.20 15.37 15.28
CA TYR A 178 4.76 16.24 16.35
C TYR A 178 4.57 15.42 17.62
N ILE A 179 5.49 15.60 18.57
CA ILE A 179 5.47 14.91 19.87
C ILE A 179 4.65 15.77 20.83
N LEU A 180 3.47 15.30 21.20
CA LEU A 180 2.62 15.95 22.20
C LEU A 180 3.22 15.73 23.60
N ASN A 181 3.38 16.81 24.36
CA ASN A 181 3.81 16.71 25.76
C ASN A 181 2.59 16.61 26.67
N ASP A 182 2.44 15.45 27.32
CA ASP A 182 1.30 15.12 28.19
C ASP A 182 1.15 16.09 29.38
N HIS A 183 2.22 16.79 29.76
CA HIS A 183 2.21 17.67 30.94
C HIS A 183 1.88 19.13 30.64
N VAL A 184 1.95 19.57 29.38
CA VAL A 184 1.60 20.94 29.01
C VAL A 184 0.81 20.97 27.71
N PRO A 185 -0.52 21.22 27.77
CA PRO A 185 -1.32 21.35 26.56
C PRO A 185 -0.76 22.48 25.69
N ASN A 186 -0.48 22.17 24.42
CA ASN A 186 0.09 23.04 23.38
C ASN A 186 1.60 23.29 23.39
N ILE A 187 2.40 22.55 24.18
CA ILE A 187 3.86 22.53 24.01
C ILE A 187 4.24 21.17 23.42
N GLY A 188 4.25 21.07 22.08
CA GLY A 188 4.80 19.91 21.39
C GLY A 188 6.20 20.19 20.86
N GLU A 189 7.03 19.15 20.81
CA GLU A 189 8.32 19.20 20.11
C GLU A 189 8.11 18.70 18.68
N LEU A 190 8.54 19.50 17.70
CA LEU A 190 8.54 19.12 16.30
C LEU A 190 9.92 18.58 15.95
N GLU A 191 10.01 17.28 15.76
CA GLU A 191 11.20 16.65 15.20
C GLU A 191 11.09 16.54 13.68
N SER A 192 12.19 16.75 12.96
CA SER A 192 12.20 16.70 11.50
C SER A 192 13.47 16.10 10.95
N GLY A 193 13.35 15.36 9.85
CA GLY A 193 14.48 14.73 9.18
C GLY A 193 14.15 14.16 7.81
N THR A 194 15.17 13.65 7.12
CA THR A 194 15.00 12.95 5.83
C THR A 194 14.59 11.48 6.07
N GLY A 195 14.16 10.78 5.02
CA GLY A 195 13.86 9.34 5.16
C GLY A 195 15.03 8.52 5.65
N MET A 196 16.25 8.81 5.18
CA MET A 196 17.44 8.09 5.64
C MET A 196 17.82 8.41 7.09
N TYR A 197 17.55 9.63 7.55
CA TYR A 197 17.70 9.98 8.96
C TYR A 197 16.80 9.09 9.83
N TRP A 198 15.50 9.04 9.52
CA TRP A 198 14.54 8.26 10.29
C TRP A 198 14.76 6.75 10.21
N VAL A 199 15.24 6.22 9.08
CA VAL A 199 15.65 4.81 9.00
C VAL A 199 16.78 4.49 9.97
N THR A 200 17.77 5.39 10.07
CA THR A 200 18.90 5.21 10.98
C THR A 200 18.43 5.31 12.43
N GLU A 201 17.64 6.34 12.73
CA GLU A 201 17.13 6.61 14.09
C GLU A 201 16.26 5.47 14.61
N LEU A 202 15.37 4.94 13.76
CA LEU A 202 14.40 3.90 14.15
C LEU A 202 14.87 2.47 13.90
N ASN A 203 16.11 2.30 13.41
CA ASN A 203 16.70 1.03 13.01
C ASN A 203 15.78 0.20 12.08
N CYS A 204 15.28 0.82 11.01
CA CYS A 204 14.35 0.19 10.07
C CYS A 204 15.05 -0.67 9.01
N GLU A 205 14.44 -1.80 8.63
CA GLU A 205 14.87 -2.58 7.47
C GLU A 205 14.13 -2.12 6.20
N ILE A 206 14.83 -1.42 5.30
CA ILE A 206 14.23 -1.00 4.03
C ILE A 206 14.25 -2.16 3.03
N SER A 207 13.13 -2.36 2.32
CA SER A 207 13.09 -3.29 1.19
C SER A 207 14.17 -2.95 0.14
N PRO A 208 15.01 -3.94 -0.26
CA PRO A 208 16.13 -3.71 -1.18
C PRO A 208 15.73 -3.32 -2.61
N ALA A 209 14.44 -3.38 -2.94
CA ALA A 209 13.83 -3.21 -4.27
C ALA A 209 14.23 -4.29 -5.30
#